data_AF-A0A0C3F7R1-F1
#
_entry.id   AF-A0A0C3F7R1-F1
#
_cell.length_a   1.000
_cell.length_b   1.000
_cell.length_c   1.000
_cell.angle_alpha   90.00
_cell.angle_beta   90.00
_cell.angle_gamma   90.00
#
_symmetry.space_group_name_H-M   'P 1'
#
loop_
_entity.id
_entity.type
_entity.pdbx_description
1 polymer ?
#
loop_
_entity_poly.entity_id
_entity_poly.type
_entity_poly.pdbx_seq_one_letter_code
_entity_poly.pdbx_strand_id
1 'polypeptide(L)'
;FQRHWSQGTPVVITDIEIQGNWTPEYFIKRYGDENVTVENCETDETVPTTVMEFFLHFGKRTNIMKLKDWPPEKDFSTQFPEFNEVFNLVIPFPDLTRWNGVLNLASHFPLNGISPDLGHNMYNADGSMQDDQHHGSTKLHMDITDALNLMVWAAKLPDGSPGYAIWHIFPAAISDILRQFLRE
;
A
#
# COMPACT_ATOMS: atom_id res chain seq x y z
N PHE A 1 12.58 -10.35 -15.25
CA PHE A 1 11.22 -10.33 -14.68
C PHE A 1 10.43 -11.61 -14.99
N GLN A 2 9.94 -11.82 -16.21
CA GLN A 2 9.02 -12.94 -16.55
C GLN A 2 9.46 -14.32 -16.04
N ARG A 3 10.75 -14.66 -16.15
CA ARG A 3 11.30 -15.91 -15.59
C ARG A 3 11.06 -16.03 -14.08
N HIS A 4 11.39 -15.00 -13.29
CA HIS A 4 11.20 -15.02 -11.83
C HIS A 4 9.72 -14.98 -11.47
N TRP A 5 8.93 -14.20 -12.21
CA TRP A 5 7.48 -14.10 -12.02
C TRP A 5 6.80 -15.45 -12.24
N SER A 6 7.16 -16.18 -13.30
CA SER A 6 6.64 -17.53 -13.59
C SER A 6 6.96 -18.57 -12.51
N GLN A 7 7.87 -18.27 -11.60
CA GLN A 7 8.27 -19.14 -10.48
C GLN A 7 7.66 -18.69 -9.14
N GLY A 8 6.78 -17.66 -9.14
CA GLY A 8 6.21 -17.10 -7.92
C GLY A 8 7.22 -16.36 -7.05
N THR A 9 8.33 -15.87 -7.64
CA THR A 9 9.35 -15.12 -6.92
C THR A 9 8.99 -13.62 -6.90
N PRO A 10 8.87 -12.97 -5.72
CA PRO A 10 8.68 -11.53 -5.64
C PRO A 10 9.84 -10.78 -6.30
N VAL A 11 9.54 -9.66 -6.95
CA VAL A 11 10.55 -8.82 -7.62
C VAL A 11 10.49 -7.41 -7.04
N VAL A 12 11.64 -6.91 -6.60
CA VAL A 12 11.80 -5.53 -6.14
C VAL A 12 12.50 -4.74 -7.23
N ILE A 13 11.97 -3.56 -7.54
CA ILE A 13 12.60 -2.58 -8.42
C ILE A 13 12.87 -1.34 -7.59
N THR A 14 14.12 -0.87 -7.65
CA THR A 14 14.57 0.33 -6.96
C THR A 14 14.61 1.51 -7.92
N ASP A 15 14.77 2.72 -7.37
CA ASP A 15 15.05 3.94 -8.13
C ASP A 15 13.94 4.31 -9.13
N ILE A 16 12.69 3.98 -8.78
CA ILE A 16 11.50 4.46 -9.51
C ILE A 16 11.23 5.90 -9.08
N GLU A 17 11.39 6.84 -10.00
CA GLU A 17 11.05 8.24 -9.79
C GLU A 17 9.58 8.49 -10.12
N ILE A 18 8.82 9.00 -9.15
CA ILE A 18 7.44 9.42 -9.33
C ILE A 18 7.37 10.95 -9.34
N GLN A 19 6.80 11.51 -10.42
CA GLN A 19 6.64 12.97 -10.54
C GLN A 19 5.55 13.47 -9.58
N GLY A 20 5.72 14.66 -9.04
CA GLY A 20 4.77 15.28 -8.11
C GLY A 20 5.30 15.39 -6.69
N ASN A 21 4.52 16.04 -5.83
CA ASN A 21 4.87 16.28 -4.43
C ASN A 21 3.90 15.53 -3.52
N TRP A 22 4.00 14.20 -3.48
CA TRP A 22 3.11 13.30 -2.73
C TRP A 22 3.50 13.22 -1.24
N THR A 23 3.59 14.39 -0.60
CA THR A 23 4.04 14.54 0.79
C THR A 23 2.85 14.70 1.74
N PRO A 24 3.04 14.49 3.05
CA PRO A 24 2.03 14.81 4.06
C PRO A 24 1.49 16.24 3.90
N GLU A 25 2.34 17.23 3.62
CA GLU A 25 1.93 18.63 3.41
C GLU A 25 0.98 18.80 2.22
N TYR A 26 1.18 18.03 1.14
CA TYR A 26 0.27 18.02 0.00
C TYR A 26 -1.11 17.48 0.39
N PHE A 27 -1.15 16.35 1.10
CA PHE A 27 -2.42 15.75 1.52
C PHE A 27 -3.16 16.61 2.54
N ILE A 28 -2.47 17.22 3.50
CA ILE A 28 -3.04 18.20 4.44
C ILE A 28 -3.66 19.37 3.67
N LYS A 29 -2.92 19.97 2.74
CA LYS A 29 -3.39 21.15 2.01
C LYS A 29 -4.62 20.88 1.15
N ARG A 30 -4.69 19.69 0.54
CA ARG A 30 -5.73 19.38 -0.47
C ARG A 30 -6.94 18.67 0.11
N TYR A 31 -6.76 17.84 1.12
CA TYR A 31 -7.79 16.96 1.68
C TYR A 31 -7.94 17.10 3.20
N GLY A 32 -7.31 18.10 3.82
CA GLY A 32 -7.20 18.21 5.27
C GLY A 32 -8.50 18.16 6.05
N ASP A 33 -9.60 18.67 5.49
CA ASP A 33 -10.94 18.71 6.09
C ASP A 33 -11.72 17.39 5.94
N GLU A 34 -11.19 16.41 5.19
CA GLU A 34 -11.85 15.12 5.01
C GLU A 34 -11.84 14.31 6.31
N ASN A 35 -13.02 13.85 6.71
CA ASN A 35 -13.17 12.94 7.83
C ASN A 35 -12.74 11.54 7.40
N VAL A 36 -11.83 10.96 8.18
CA VAL A 36 -11.27 9.63 7.94
C VAL A 36 -11.29 8.82 9.23
N THR A 37 -11.06 7.52 9.10
CA THR A 37 -10.85 6.63 10.24
C THR A 37 -9.40 6.17 10.24
N VAL A 38 -8.77 6.24 11.39
CA VAL A 38 -7.45 5.64 11.62
C VAL A 38 -7.59 4.42 12.50
N GLU A 39 -6.74 3.43 12.28
CA GLU A 39 -6.69 2.20 13.07
C GLU A 39 -5.34 2.12 13.79
N ASN A 40 -5.38 1.84 15.09
CA ASN A 40 -4.17 1.57 15.86
C ASN A 40 -3.68 0.15 15.51
N CYS A 41 -2.46 0.04 14.99
CA CYS A 41 -1.91 -1.24 14.54
C CYS A 41 -1.65 -2.23 15.69
N GLU A 42 -1.56 -1.74 16.93
CA GLU A 42 -1.34 -2.56 18.11
C GLU A 42 -2.64 -3.12 18.70
N THR A 43 -3.71 -2.32 18.71
CA THR A 43 -4.96 -2.67 19.40
C THR A 43 -6.13 -2.98 18.46
N ASP A 44 -5.96 -2.74 17.16
CA ASP A 44 -7.03 -2.73 16.14
C ASP A 44 -8.16 -1.73 16.43
N GLU A 45 -7.97 -0.82 17.40
CA GLU A 45 -8.96 0.20 17.73
C GLU A 45 -9.03 1.26 16.63
N THR A 46 -10.24 1.55 16.17
CA THR A 46 -10.50 2.56 15.16
C THR A 46 -10.98 3.87 15.78
N VAL A 47 -10.38 4.98 15.38
CA VAL A 47 -10.70 6.32 15.87
C VAL A 47 -11.04 7.24 14.70
N PRO A 48 -12.16 7.97 14.73
CA PRO A 48 -12.45 9.00 13.73
C PRO A 48 -11.52 10.20 13.91
N THR A 49 -11.04 10.76 12.81
CA THR A 49 -10.14 11.92 12.77
C THR A 49 -10.28 12.63 11.42
N THR A 50 -9.37 13.54 11.11
CA THR A 50 -9.26 14.18 9.79
C THR A 50 -7.95 13.82 9.11
N VAL A 51 -7.90 13.96 7.78
CA VAL A 51 -6.65 13.82 7.01
C VAL A 51 -5.57 14.75 7.57
N MET A 52 -5.93 15.99 7.91
CA MET A 52 -5.00 16.95 8.50
C MET A 52 -4.41 16.44 9.82
N GLU A 53 -5.26 16.02 10.75
CA GLU A 53 -4.82 15.52 12.07
C GLU A 53 -3.90 14.30 11.94
N PHE A 54 -4.22 13.36 11.05
CA PHE A 54 -3.36 12.20 10.80
C PHE A 54 -1.99 12.63 10.23
N PHE A 55 -1.98 13.37 9.12
CA PHE A 55 -0.73 13.73 8.44
C PHE A 55 0.14 14.73 9.22
N LEU A 56 -0.42 15.52 10.13
CA LEU A 56 0.35 16.35 11.07
C LEU A 56 1.16 15.53 12.07
N HIS A 57 0.74 14.30 12.37
CA HIS A 57 1.45 13.38 13.27
C HIS A 57 2.30 12.35 12.53
N PHE A 58 2.07 12.20 11.23
CA PHE A 58 2.72 11.19 10.39
C PHE A 58 4.25 11.30 10.43
N GLY A 59 4.90 10.20 10.83
CA GLY A 59 6.35 10.12 10.96
C GLY A 59 6.91 10.57 12.31
N LYS A 60 6.07 11.02 13.26
CA LYS A 60 6.51 11.37 14.63
C LYS A 60 6.65 10.17 15.57
N ARG A 61 6.18 8.97 15.16
CA ARG A 61 6.32 7.69 15.88
C ARG A 61 5.75 7.68 17.30
N THR A 62 4.73 8.48 17.57
CA THR A 62 4.12 8.55 18.91
C THR A 62 3.10 7.45 19.14
N ASN A 63 2.30 7.12 18.12
CA ASN A 63 1.34 6.00 18.08
C ASN A 63 1.46 5.33 16.70
N ILE A 64 1.32 4.01 16.62
CA ILE A 64 1.42 3.28 15.35
C ILE A 64 0.02 3.25 14.72
N MET A 65 -0.35 4.35 14.07
CA MET A 65 -1.65 4.51 13.42
C MET A 65 -1.55 4.26 11.92
N LYS A 66 -2.60 3.72 11.31
CA LYS A 66 -2.74 3.65 9.85
C LYS A 66 -4.07 4.27 9.41
N LEU A 67 -4.08 4.93 8.25
CA LEU A 67 -5.32 5.33 7.61
C LEU A 67 -6.04 4.09 7.07
N LYS A 68 -7.33 4.00 7.40
CA LYS A 68 -8.19 2.90 6.96
C LYS A 68 -9.00 3.32 5.74
N ASP A 69 -8.91 2.50 4.68
CA ASP A 69 -9.72 2.59 3.47
C ASP A 69 -9.77 4.02 2.88
N TRP A 70 -8.61 4.70 2.83
CA TRP A 70 -8.49 6.06 2.30
C TRP A 70 -7.55 6.10 1.09
N PRO A 71 -8.00 6.57 -0.08
CA PRO A 71 -9.38 6.97 -0.38
C PRO A 71 -10.36 5.80 -0.28
N PRO A 72 -11.65 6.04 -0.02
CA PRO A 72 -12.66 5.00 -0.11
C PRO A 72 -12.69 4.42 -1.52
N GLU A 73 -12.60 3.08 -1.61
CA GLU A 73 -12.22 2.27 -2.78
C GLU A 73 -12.93 2.61 -4.10
N LYS A 74 -14.13 3.19 -4.06
CA LYS A 74 -14.99 3.26 -5.25
C LYS A 74 -14.50 4.15 -6.38
N ASP A 75 -13.52 5.04 -6.16
CA ASP A 75 -12.92 5.77 -7.30
C ASP A 75 -11.59 6.48 -6.97
N PHE A 76 -10.51 5.73 -6.77
CA PHE A 76 -9.16 6.31 -6.64
C PHE A 76 -8.83 7.22 -7.84
N SER A 77 -9.22 6.83 -9.05
CA SER A 77 -9.02 7.62 -10.27
C SER A 77 -9.74 8.97 -10.25
N THR A 78 -10.90 9.07 -9.59
CA THR A 78 -11.63 10.34 -9.47
C THR A 78 -11.17 11.17 -8.28
N GLN A 79 -10.78 10.55 -7.16
CA GLN A 79 -10.32 11.28 -5.97
C GLN A 79 -8.87 11.77 -6.11
N PHE A 80 -8.02 10.98 -6.77
CA PHE A 80 -6.62 11.29 -7.02
C PHE A 80 -6.25 11.14 -8.51
N PRO A 81 -6.88 11.91 -9.42
CA PRO A 81 -6.66 11.76 -10.85
C PRO A 81 -5.20 12.00 -11.25
N GLU A 82 -4.58 13.02 -10.67
CA GLU A 82 -3.17 13.37 -10.92
C GLU A 82 -2.23 12.24 -10.45
N PHE A 83 -2.46 11.67 -9.27
CA PHE A 83 -1.66 10.55 -8.76
C PHE A 83 -1.88 9.31 -9.63
N ASN A 84 -3.13 9.00 -9.97
CA ASN A 84 -3.49 7.86 -10.80
C ASN A 84 -2.82 7.93 -12.18
N GLU A 85 -2.77 9.10 -12.80
CA GLU A 85 -2.07 9.31 -14.07
C GLU A 85 -0.56 9.05 -13.92
N VAL A 86 0.09 9.71 -12.94
CA VAL A 86 1.54 9.53 -12.74
C VAL A 86 1.87 8.08 -12.37
N PHE A 87 1.09 7.45 -11.50
CA PHE A 87 1.26 6.05 -11.12
C PHE A 87 1.24 5.15 -12.36
N ASN A 88 0.24 5.28 -13.22
CA ASN A 88 0.14 4.51 -14.47
C ASN A 88 1.34 4.73 -15.41
N LEU A 89 1.95 5.92 -15.40
CA LEU A 89 3.13 6.22 -16.21
C LEU A 89 4.40 5.53 -15.69
N VAL A 90 4.57 5.44 -14.37
CA VAL A 90 5.81 4.96 -13.74
C VAL A 90 5.80 3.49 -13.36
N ILE A 91 4.63 2.83 -13.31
CA ILE A 91 4.58 1.41 -12.92
C ILE A 91 5.41 0.53 -13.87
N PRO A 92 6.27 -0.33 -13.30
CA PRO A 92 7.12 -1.23 -14.09
C PRO A 92 6.31 -2.36 -14.73
N PHE A 93 6.86 -2.93 -15.80
CA PHE A 93 6.23 -4.01 -16.58
C PHE A 93 4.83 -3.66 -17.08
N PRO A 94 4.68 -2.55 -17.82
CA PRO A 94 3.38 -1.97 -18.16
C PRO A 94 2.46 -2.92 -18.93
N ASP A 95 3.01 -3.86 -19.70
CA ASP A 95 2.23 -4.89 -20.39
C ASP A 95 1.44 -5.79 -19.42
N LEU A 96 1.92 -5.97 -18.19
CA LEU A 96 1.29 -6.79 -17.16
C LEU A 96 0.57 -5.94 -16.09
N THR A 97 1.11 -4.78 -15.74
CA THR A 97 0.67 -4.02 -14.56
C THR A 97 -0.29 -2.89 -14.87
N ARG A 98 -0.30 -2.35 -16.10
CA ARG A 98 -1.25 -1.29 -16.47
C ARG A 98 -2.64 -1.85 -16.70
N TRP A 99 -3.64 -0.99 -16.48
CA TRP A 99 -5.05 -1.24 -16.80
C TRP A 99 -5.34 -1.54 -18.27
N ASN A 100 -4.44 -1.15 -19.18
CA ASN A 100 -4.53 -1.46 -20.61
C ASN A 100 -3.40 -2.39 -21.08
N GLY A 101 -2.75 -3.09 -20.14
CA GLY A 101 -1.68 -4.03 -20.43
C GLY A 101 -2.16 -5.22 -21.24
N VAL A 102 -1.40 -5.59 -22.29
CA VAL A 102 -1.78 -6.73 -23.16
C VAL A 102 -1.70 -8.08 -22.45
N LEU A 103 -0.92 -8.18 -21.38
CA LEU A 103 -0.77 -9.37 -20.54
C LEU A 103 -1.58 -9.27 -19.24
N ASN A 104 -2.21 -8.13 -18.96
CA ASN A 104 -3.06 -7.96 -17.79
C ASN A 104 -4.46 -8.55 -18.06
N LEU A 105 -4.75 -9.75 -17.55
CA LEU A 105 -6.03 -10.43 -17.78
C LEU A 105 -7.24 -9.63 -17.24
N ALA A 106 -7.04 -8.81 -16.22
CA ALA A 106 -8.08 -7.92 -15.70
C ALA A 106 -8.62 -6.96 -16.76
N SER A 107 -7.73 -6.45 -17.61
CA SER A 107 -8.04 -5.49 -18.67
C SER A 107 -8.94 -6.06 -19.76
N HIS A 108 -9.02 -7.39 -19.85
CA HIS A 108 -9.74 -8.12 -20.91
C HIS A 108 -10.93 -8.91 -20.34
N PHE A 109 -11.32 -8.65 -19.09
CA PHE A 109 -12.45 -9.33 -18.48
C PHE A 109 -13.75 -8.96 -19.21
N PRO A 110 -14.66 -9.92 -19.47
CA PRO A 110 -15.93 -9.61 -20.13
C PRO A 110 -16.75 -8.59 -19.34
N LEU A 111 -17.36 -7.61 -20.02
CA LEU A 111 -18.22 -6.59 -19.39
C LEU A 111 -19.41 -7.17 -18.61
N ASN A 112 -19.82 -8.39 -18.96
CA ASN A 112 -20.88 -9.16 -18.31
C ASN A 112 -20.36 -10.20 -17.31
N GLY A 113 -19.05 -10.22 -17.03
CA GLY A 113 -18.42 -11.08 -16.05
C GLY A 113 -18.35 -10.44 -14.66
N ILE A 114 -18.10 -11.27 -13.65
CA ILE A 114 -17.73 -10.79 -12.31
C ILE A 114 -16.21 -10.58 -12.34
N SER A 115 -15.79 -9.34 -12.65
CA SER A 115 -14.39 -8.97 -12.53
C SER A 115 -13.95 -9.06 -11.07
N PRO A 116 -12.72 -9.50 -10.77
CA PRO A 116 -12.12 -9.22 -9.47
C PRO A 116 -12.16 -7.72 -9.21
N ASP A 117 -12.40 -7.35 -7.95
CA ASP A 117 -12.34 -5.96 -7.52
C ASP A 117 -10.88 -5.51 -7.57
N LEU A 118 -10.58 -4.71 -8.58
CA LEU A 118 -9.24 -4.23 -8.84
C LEU A 118 -9.32 -2.71 -8.73
N GLY A 119 -8.41 -2.15 -7.95
CA GLY A 119 -8.35 -0.73 -7.68
C GLY A 119 -6.99 -0.36 -7.12
N HIS A 120 -6.61 0.89 -7.33
CA HIS A 120 -5.47 1.44 -6.61
C HIS A 120 -5.91 1.74 -5.18
N ASN A 121 -5.14 1.25 -4.22
CA ASN A 121 -5.31 1.57 -2.81
C ASN A 121 -4.10 2.37 -2.31
N MET A 122 -4.34 3.34 -1.44
CA MET A 122 -3.27 4.03 -0.73
C MET A 122 -3.12 3.44 0.66
N TYR A 123 -1.88 3.13 1.04
CA TYR A 123 -1.55 2.64 2.37
C TYR A 123 -0.67 3.67 3.07
N ASN A 124 -1.21 4.28 4.13
CA ASN A 124 -0.49 5.27 4.93
C ASN A 124 -0.46 4.79 6.38
N ALA A 125 0.73 4.54 6.92
CA ALA A 125 0.90 4.09 8.30
C ALA A 125 2.15 4.69 8.94
N ASP A 126 2.06 4.96 10.23
CA ASP A 126 3.22 5.34 11.04
C ASP A 126 4.22 4.18 11.16
N GLY A 127 5.48 4.53 11.42
CA GLY A 127 6.54 3.55 11.60
C GLY A 127 6.42 2.80 12.92
N SER A 128 6.52 1.47 12.85
CA SER A 128 6.64 0.58 14.01
C SER A 128 8.10 0.31 14.40
N MET A 129 8.33 -0.25 15.59
CA MET A 129 9.64 -0.71 16.02
C MET A 129 9.84 -2.17 15.60
N GLN A 130 11.05 -2.50 15.13
CA GLN A 130 11.38 -3.87 14.74
C GLN A 130 11.83 -4.67 15.97
N ASP A 131 10.86 -5.14 16.75
CA ASP A 131 11.06 -5.98 17.92
C ASP A 131 9.88 -6.96 18.10
N ASP A 132 9.94 -7.79 19.16
CA ASP A 132 8.91 -8.79 19.47
C ASP A 132 7.72 -8.21 20.26
N GLN A 133 7.68 -6.90 20.50
CA GLN A 133 6.67 -6.24 21.32
C GLN A 133 5.68 -5.39 20.51
N HIS A 134 5.99 -5.11 19.24
CA HIS A 134 5.17 -4.29 18.36
C HIS A 134 4.68 -5.07 17.14
N HIS A 135 3.52 -4.68 16.65
CA HIS A 135 2.92 -5.23 15.45
C HIS A 135 3.36 -4.46 14.20
N GLY A 136 3.28 -5.16 13.05
CA GLY A 136 3.45 -4.55 11.74
C GLY A 136 2.20 -3.76 11.34
N SER A 137 2.40 -2.71 10.55
CA SER A 137 1.31 -1.90 9.97
C SER A 137 0.35 -2.73 9.11
N THR A 138 0.87 -3.79 8.48
CA THR A 138 0.12 -4.75 7.69
C THR A 138 0.35 -6.14 8.26
N LYS A 139 -0.71 -6.75 8.78
CA LYS A 139 -0.67 -8.12 9.32
C LYS A 139 -0.48 -9.13 8.19
N LEU A 140 0.07 -10.31 8.53
CA LEU A 140 0.25 -11.39 7.58
C LEU A 140 -1.09 -11.77 6.92
N HIS A 141 -1.14 -11.67 5.60
CA HIS A 141 -2.29 -12.04 4.78
C HIS A 141 -1.80 -12.60 3.44
N MET A 142 -2.75 -13.03 2.61
CA MET A 142 -2.51 -13.48 1.25
C MET A 142 -3.48 -12.75 0.34
N ASP A 143 -2.93 -12.03 -0.64
CA ASP A 143 -3.73 -11.39 -1.69
C ASP A 143 -4.33 -12.45 -2.62
N ILE A 144 -5.55 -12.18 -3.08
CA ILE A 144 -6.29 -13.07 -4.00
C ILE A 144 -5.78 -12.88 -5.44
N THR A 145 -5.23 -11.72 -5.75
CA THR A 145 -4.73 -11.33 -7.06
C THR A 145 -3.25 -10.94 -6.99
N ASP A 146 -2.60 -10.88 -8.15
CA ASP A 146 -1.29 -10.27 -8.26
C ASP A 146 -1.35 -8.81 -7.80
N ALA A 147 -0.34 -8.35 -7.07
CA ALA A 147 -0.28 -7.00 -6.51
C ALA A 147 1.06 -6.32 -6.81
N LEU A 148 1.01 -5.00 -6.98
CA LEU A 148 2.18 -4.13 -7.09
C LEU A 148 2.09 -3.04 -6.04
N ASN A 149 3.13 -2.92 -5.22
CA ASN A 149 3.25 -1.89 -4.20
C ASN A 149 4.36 -0.90 -4.60
N LEU A 150 4.06 0.39 -4.53
CA LEU A 150 5.02 1.46 -4.78
C LEU A 150 5.15 2.34 -3.54
N MET A 151 6.35 2.39 -2.96
CA MET A 151 6.64 3.30 -1.85
C MET A 151 6.92 4.70 -2.41
N VAL A 152 5.99 5.62 -2.17
CA VAL A 152 6.05 6.98 -2.73
C VAL A 152 6.66 7.99 -1.74
N TRP A 153 6.52 7.76 -0.44
CA TRP A 153 7.08 8.63 0.59
C TRP A 153 7.39 7.84 1.86
N ALA A 154 8.44 8.24 2.58
CA ALA A 154 8.74 7.75 3.92
C ALA A 154 9.40 8.85 4.76
N ALA A 155 9.01 8.96 6.03
CA ALA A 155 9.65 9.86 6.99
C ALA A 155 11.10 9.41 7.24
N LYS A 156 12.02 10.36 7.39
CA LYS A 156 13.39 10.05 7.80
C LYS A 156 13.41 9.41 9.19
N LEU A 157 14.39 8.54 9.43
CA LEU A 157 14.64 8.01 10.77
C LEU A 157 15.25 9.12 11.67
N PRO A 158 15.26 8.94 13.00
CA PRO A 158 15.83 9.93 13.94
C PRO A 158 17.31 10.27 13.70
N ASP A 159 18.08 9.35 13.10
CA ASP A 159 19.48 9.57 12.72
C ASP A 159 19.65 10.32 11.38
N GLY A 160 18.53 10.66 10.72
CA GLY A 160 18.48 11.37 9.45
C GLY A 160 18.56 10.48 8.22
N SER A 161 18.68 9.15 8.36
CA SER A 161 18.69 8.24 7.23
C SER A 161 17.31 8.15 6.54
N PRO A 162 17.23 7.66 5.29
CA PRO A 162 15.96 7.43 4.61
C PRO A 162 15.05 6.48 5.40
N GLY A 163 13.75 6.78 5.42
CA GLY A 163 12.73 5.86 5.91
C GLY A 163 12.53 4.67 4.97
N TYR A 164 11.95 3.60 5.51
CA TYR A 164 11.70 2.36 4.77
C TYR A 164 10.54 1.58 5.39
N ALA A 165 10.12 0.53 4.70
CA ALA A 165 9.25 -0.53 5.22
C ALA A 165 9.99 -1.87 5.16
N ILE A 166 9.73 -2.74 6.14
CA ILE A 166 10.26 -4.11 6.15
C ILE A 166 9.16 -5.05 5.66
N TRP A 167 9.50 -5.91 4.71
CA TRP A 167 8.58 -6.90 4.15
C TRP A 167 9.10 -8.31 4.42
N HIS A 168 8.26 -9.13 5.02
CA HIS A 168 8.45 -10.57 5.10
C HIS A 168 7.48 -11.23 4.12
N ILE A 169 8.00 -11.76 3.01
CA ILE A 169 7.19 -12.38 1.95
C ILE A 169 7.45 -13.88 1.93
N PHE A 170 6.37 -14.65 1.95
CA PHE A 170 6.40 -16.11 1.97
C PHE A 170 5.84 -16.67 0.67
N PRO A 171 6.40 -17.77 0.12
CA PRO A 171 5.80 -18.44 -1.01
C PRO A 171 4.38 -18.94 -0.70
N ALA A 172 3.45 -18.80 -1.64
CA ALA A 172 2.06 -19.27 -1.45
C ALA A 172 1.99 -20.77 -1.07
N ALA A 173 2.93 -21.58 -1.57
CA ALA A 173 3.03 -23.01 -1.32
C ALA A 173 3.25 -23.38 0.17
N ILE A 174 3.70 -22.46 1.03
CA ILE A 174 3.89 -22.74 2.47
C ILE A 174 2.75 -22.20 3.35
N SER A 175 1.65 -21.73 2.74
CA SER A 175 0.54 -21.14 3.49
C SER A 175 -0.09 -22.09 4.51
N ASP A 176 -0.20 -23.39 4.21
CA ASP A 176 -0.74 -24.36 5.17
C ASP A 176 0.19 -24.57 6.38
N ILE A 177 1.50 -24.54 6.16
CA ILE A 177 2.50 -24.63 7.24
C ILE A 177 2.39 -23.40 8.15
N LEU A 178 2.30 -22.20 7.56
CA LEU A 178 2.14 -20.96 8.32
C LEU A 178 0.83 -20.95 9.11
N ARG A 179 -0.28 -21.42 8.52
CA ARG A 179 -1.57 -21.53 9.21
C ARG A 179 -1.50 -22.49 10.39
N GLN A 180 -0.77 -23.61 10.26
CA GLN A 180 -0.57 -24.53 11.36
C GLN A 180 0.24 -23.87 12.47
N PHE A 181 1.39 -23.29 12.13
CA PHE A 181 2.28 -22.62 13.08
C PHE A 181 1.58 -21.51 13.87
N LEU A 182 0.72 -20.70 13.24
CA LEU A 182 0.03 -19.59 13.89
C LEU A 182 -1.18 -20.00 14.74
N ARG A 183 -1.61 -21.27 14.66
CA ARG A 183 -2.72 -21.81 15.48
C ARG A 183 -2.22 -22.52 16.74
N GLU A 184 -0.95 -22.88 16.78
CA GLU A 184 -0.26 -23.49 17.92
C GLU A 184 0.18 -22.41 18.92
#